data_AF-A0A942CKU3-F1
#
_entry.id   AF-A0A942CKU3-F1
#
_cell.length_a   1.000
_cell.length_b   1.000
_cell.length_c   1.000
_cell.angle_alpha   90.00
_cell.angle_beta   90.00
_cell.angle_gamma   90.00
#
_symmetry.space_group_name_H-M   'P 1'
#
loop_
_entity.id
_entity.type
_entity.pdbx_description
1 polymer ?
#
loop_
_entity_poly.entity_id
_entity_poly.type
_entity_poly.pdbx_seq_one_letter_code
_entity_poly.pdbx_strand_id
1 'polypeptide(L)'
;MRNGMLTVMGAALIVVMAGTANAAPRDRARDGAEVRQDRRELRQDRRETKRDARELRQDRRAGEPPAELRRDRRELRDDRRELTRDHRELRQDRRERRHDR
;
A
#
# COMPACT_ATOMS: atom_id res chain seq x y z
N MET A 1 19.41 -29.45 -10.67
CA MET A 1 18.65 -29.03 -9.48
C MET A 1 17.97 -27.71 -9.81
N ARG A 2 16.72 -27.75 -10.28
CA ARG A 2 15.93 -26.54 -10.62
C ARG A 2 15.18 -26.11 -9.36
N ASN A 3 15.88 -25.43 -8.47
CA ASN A 3 15.25 -24.84 -7.30
C ASN A 3 14.70 -23.46 -7.70
N GLY A 4 13.73 -23.46 -8.62
CA GLY A 4 12.93 -22.29 -8.98
C GLY A 4 11.71 -22.24 -8.07
N MET A 5 11.90 -22.28 -6.76
CA MET A 5 10.85 -21.97 -5.80
C MET A 5 10.79 -20.44 -5.68
N LEU A 6 10.49 -19.79 -6.81
CA LEU A 6 10.12 -18.37 -6.86
C LEU A 6 8.78 -18.28 -6.16
N THR A 7 8.91 -18.08 -4.86
CA THR A 7 7.81 -17.78 -3.99
C THR A 7 7.28 -16.46 -4.53
N VAL A 8 6.20 -16.51 -5.32
CA VAL A 8 5.32 -15.38 -5.56
C VAL A 8 4.78 -15.03 -4.19
N MET A 9 5.59 -14.31 -3.41
CA MET A 9 5.15 -13.55 -2.25
C MET A 9 4.31 -12.46 -2.88
N GLY A 10 3.06 -12.80 -3.23
CA GLY A 10 2.02 -11.80 -3.39
C GLY A 10 2.12 -10.98 -2.12
N ALA A 11 2.67 -9.77 -2.25
CA ALA A 11 2.81 -8.87 -1.14
C ALA A 11 1.42 -8.81 -0.54
N ALA A 12 1.29 -9.32 0.68
CA ALA A 12 0.04 -9.27 1.42
C ALA A 12 -0.18 -7.78 1.65
N LEU A 13 -0.84 -7.14 0.69
CA LEU A 13 -1.17 -5.74 0.78
C LEU A 13 -2.08 -5.67 1.99
N ILE A 14 -1.54 -5.09 3.06
CA ILE A 14 -2.26 -4.90 4.30
C ILE A 14 -3.32 -3.85 3.95
N VAL A 15 -4.49 -4.32 3.53
CA VAL A 15 -5.67 -3.49 3.34
C VAL A 15 -6.08 -3.01 4.73
N VAL A 16 -5.58 -1.83 5.11
CA VAL A 16 -6.00 -1.18 6.34
C VAL A 16 -7.40 -0.62 6.09
N MET A 17 -8.41 -1.21 6.72
CA MET A 17 -9.72 -0.59 6.81
C MET A 17 -9.57 0.74 7.53
N ALA A 18 -9.64 1.84 6.78
CA ALA A 18 -9.82 3.17 7.35
C ALA A 18 -11.03 3.13 8.31
N GLY A 19 -10.76 3.31 9.59
CA GLY A 19 -11.78 3.21 10.65
C GLY A 19 -12.89 4.22 10.40
N THR A 20 -14.13 3.74 10.38
CA THR A 20 -15.32 4.57 10.30
C THR A 20 -15.41 5.45 11.55
N ALA A 21 -15.12 6.73 11.42
CA ALA A 21 -15.14 7.69 12.52
C ALA A 21 -16.58 7.97 12.97
N ASN A 22 -16.97 7.41 14.13
CA ASN A 22 -18.11 7.86 14.92
C ASN A 22 -17.58 8.88 15.95
N ALA A 23 -17.81 10.16 15.69
CA ALA A 23 -17.21 11.26 16.44
C ALA A 23 -17.87 11.47 17.82
N ALA A 24 -17.09 11.28 18.89
CA ALA A 24 -17.36 11.79 20.24
C ALA A 24 -16.23 12.76 20.66
N PRO A 25 -16.52 13.85 21.41
CA PRO A 25 -15.67 15.05 21.46
C PRO A 25 -14.41 14.99 22.34
N ARG A 26 -13.72 13.83 22.47
CA ARG A 26 -12.59 13.69 23.42
C ARG A 26 -11.18 13.55 22.83
N ASP A 27 -10.98 13.30 21.55
CA ASP A 27 -9.75 12.60 21.13
C ASP A 27 -8.81 13.31 20.13
N ARG A 28 -8.62 14.65 20.21
CA ARG A 28 -7.69 15.39 19.32
C ARG A 28 -6.22 14.88 19.34
N ALA A 29 -5.76 14.36 20.48
CA ALA A 29 -4.41 13.77 20.59
C ALA A 29 -4.33 12.40 19.89
N ARG A 30 -5.44 11.67 19.85
CA ARG A 30 -5.59 10.37 19.19
C ARG A 30 -5.61 10.53 17.67
N ASP A 31 -6.36 11.51 17.17
CA ASP A 31 -6.41 11.85 15.73
C ASP A 31 -5.02 12.19 15.15
N GLY A 32 -4.19 12.86 15.95
CA GLY A 32 -2.83 13.22 15.57
C GLY A 32 -1.86 12.03 15.55
N ALA A 33 -2.09 11.03 16.41
CA ALA A 33 -1.32 9.80 16.47
C ALA A 33 -1.69 8.85 15.32
N GLU A 34 -3.00 8.69 15.04
CA GLU A 34 -3.53 7.89 13.93
C GLU A 34 -2.93 8.34 12.60
N VAL A 35 -2.92 9.64 12.31
CA VAL A 35 -2.37 10.11 11.03
C VAL A 35 -0.85 10.09 10.93
N ARG A 36 -0.16 10.00 12.06
CA ARG A 36 1.28 9.67 12.04
C ARG A 36 1.48 8.20 11.70
N GLN A 37 0.62 7.32 12.20
CA GLN A 37 0.62 5.90 11.91
C GLN A 37 0.26 5.64 10.44
N ASP A 38 -0.83 6.18 9.91
CA ASP A 38 -1.24 6.01 8.51
C ASP A 38 -0.14 6.49 7.54
N ARG A 39 0.56 7.58 7.89
CA ARG A 39 1.71 8.07 7.11
C ARG A 39 2.90 7.11 7.13
N ARG A 40 3.10 6.38 8.22
CA ARG A 40 4.17 5.39 8.35
C ARG A 40 3.82 4.15 7.52
N GLU A 41 2.58 3.71 7.58
CA GLU A 41 2.04 2.59 6.80
C GLU A 41 2.12 2.88 5.30
N LEU A 42 1.61 4.04 4.85
CA LEU A 42 1.72 4.45 3.44
C LEU A 42 3.18 4.53 2.95
N ARG A 43 4.14 4.83 3.84
CA ARG A 43 5.57 4.81 3.49
C ARG A 43 6.10 3.39 3.35
N GLN A 44 5.60 2.46 4.15
CA GLN A 44 5.94 1.05 4.07
C GLN A 44 5.38 0.44 2.79
N ASP A 45 4.09 0.63 2.51
CA ASP A 45 3.43 0.11 1.31
C ASP A 45 4.13 0.60 0.03
N ARG A 46 4.52 1.89 -0.01
CA ARG A 46 5.32 2.44 -1.11
C ARG A 46 6.68 1.75 -1.30
N ARG A 47 7.29 1.28 -0.22
CA ARG A 47 8.56 0.54 -0.28
C ARG A 47 8.33 -0.88 -0.80
N GLU A 48 7.25 -1.51 -0.38
CA GLU A 48 6.84 -2.85 -0.82
C GLU A 48 6.53 -2.85 -2.32
N THR A 49 5.64 -1.98 -2.79
CA THR A 49 5.36 -1.81 -4.24
C THR A 49 6.61 -1.51 -5.07
N LYS A 50 7.61 -0.82 -4.49
CA LYS A 50 8.89 -0.57 -5.17
C LYS A 50 9.76 -1.82 -5.24
N ARG A 51 9.71 -2.66 -4.22
CA ARG A 51 10.38 -3.97 -4.18
C ARG A 51 9.73 -4.90 -5.21
N ASP A 52 8.42 -5.00 -5.25
CA ASP A 52 7.70 -5.86 -6.19
C ASP A 52 7.96 -5.44 -7.64
N ALA A 53 8.02 -4.14 -7.90
CA ALA A 53 8.41 -3.61 -9.21
C ALA A 53 9.86 -3.98 -9.61
N ARG A 54 10.76 -4.21 -8.64
CA ARG A 54 12.13 -4.69 -8.90
C ARG A 54 12.17 -6.20 -9.09
N GLU A 55 11.34 -6.95 -8.38
CA GLU A 55 11.20 -8.41 -8.53
C GLU A 55 10.62 -8.74 -9.91
N LEU A 56 9.53 -8.10 -10.31
CA LEU A 56 8.98 -8.22 -11.67
C LEU A 56 9.99 -7.92 -12.78
N ARG A 57 10.91 -6.98 -12.53
CA ARG A 57 12.01 -6.68 -13.48
C ARG A 57 13.06 -7.77 -13.53
N GLN A 58 13.33 -8.43 -12.40
CA GLN A 58 14.24 -9.57 -12.31
C GLN A 58 13.61 -10.81 -12.95
N ASP A 59 12.34 -11.10 -12.67
CA ASP A 59 11.59 -12.23 -13.21
C ASP A 59 11.52 -12.15 -14.74
N ARG A 60 11.26 -10.94 -15.25
CA ARG A 60 11.32 -10.68 -16.71
C ARG A 60 12.71 -10.94 -17.30
N ARG A 61 13.79 -10.68 -16.55
CA ARG A 61 15.17 -10.96 -17.00
C ARG A 61 15.54 -12.43 -16.88
N ALA A 62 15.00 -13.12 -15.86
CA ALA A 62 15.17 -14.55 -15.63
C ALA A 62 14.43 -15.41 -16.66
N GLY A 63 13.47 -14.82 -17.38
CA GLY A 63 12.71 -15.51 -18.42
C GLY A 63 11.49 -16.23 -17.87
N GLU A 64 10.91 -15.72 -16.77
CA GLU A 64 9.67 -16.26 -16.21
C GLU A 64 8.53 -16.26 -17.25
N PRO A 65 7.58 -17.22 -17.14
CA PRO A 65 6.50 -17.36 -18.10
C PRO A 65 5.69 -16.05 -18.26
N PRO A 66 5.26 -15.71 -19.49
CA PRO A 66 4.45 -14.50 -19.72
C PRO A 66 3.16 -14.46 -18.89
N ALA A 67 2.60 -15.61 -18.51
CA ALA A 67 1.42 -15.69 -17.67
C ALA A 67 1.68 -15.15 -16.25
N GLU A 68 2.77 -15.57 -15.61
CA GLU A 68 3.18 -15.10 -14.27
C GLU A 68 3.51 -13.61 -14.31
N LEU A 69 4.33 -13.17 -15.28
CA LEU A 69 4.66 -11.74 -15.44
C LEU A 69 3.43 -10.85 -15.66
N ARG A 70 2.37 -11.37 -16.32
CA ARG A 70 1.11 -10.64 -16.50
C ARG A 70 0.31 -10.57 -15.20
N ARG A 71 0.33 -11.64 -14.40
CA ARG A 71 -0.30 -11.67 -13.08
C ARG A 71 0.37 -10.67 -12.15
N ASP A 72 1.68 -10.74 -12.00
CA ASP A 72 2.47 -9.84 -11.14
C ASP A 72 2.30 -8.37 -11.56
N ARG A 73 2.29 -8.11 -12.87
CA ARG A 73 2.04 -6.76 -13.40
C ARG A 73 0.63 -6.25 -13.06
N ARG A 74 -0.36 -7.13 -12.98
CA ARG A 74 -1.73 -6.77 -12.59
C ARG A 74 -1.80 -6.47 -11.11
N GLU A 75 -1.23 -7.33 -10.27
CA GLU A 75 -1.14 -7.13 -8.81
C GLU A 75 -0.46 -5.79 -8.50
N LEU A 76 0.74 -5.57 -9.04
CA LEU A 76 1.48 -4.31 -8.88
C LEU A 76 0.69 -3.06 -9.35
N ARG A 77 -0.19 -3.21 -10.34
CA ARG A 77 -1.04 -2.11 -10.81
C ARG A 77 -2.16 -1.83 -9.81
N ASP A 78 -2.75 -2.87 -9.23
CA ASP A 78 -3.83 -2.74 -8.26
C ASP A 78 -3.28 -2.14 -6.95
N ASP A 79 -2.11 -2.58 -6.48
CA ASP A 79 -1.43 -2.00 -5.31
C ASP A 79 -1.17 -0.50 -5.48
N ARG A 80 -0.71 -0.09 -6.67
CA ARG A 80 -0.48 1.32 -6.98
C ARG A 80 -1.76 2.15 -6.98
N ARG A 81 -2.90 1.54 -7.33
CA ARG A 81 -4.20 2.21 -7.31
C ARG A 81 -4.67 2.41 -5.88
N GLU A 82 -4.51 1.41 -5.03
CA GLU A 82 -4.86 1.45 -3.60
C GLU A 82 -4.01 2.50 -2.88
N LEU A 83 -2.67 2.43 -3.02
CA LEU A 83 -1.75 3.47 -2.54
C LEU A 83 -2.13 4.90 -2.95
N THR A 84 -2.71 5.05 -4.14
CA THR A 84 -3.15 6.36 -4.63
C THR A 84 -4.44 6.82 -3.96
N ARG A 85 -5.35 5.90 -3.63
CA ARG A 85 -6.59 6.18 -2.87
C ARG A 85 -6.24 6.55 -1.43
N ASP A 86 -5.44 5.74 -0.76
CA ASP A 86 -5.03 5.97 0.63
C ASP A 86 -4.33 7.33 0.77
N HIS A 87 -3.48 7.67 -0.21
CA HIS A 87 -2.81 8.97 -0.22
C HIS A 87 -3.78 10.15 -0.38
N ARG A 88 -4.89 9.97 -1.10
CA ARG A 88 -5.93 10.99 -1.26
C ARG A 88 -6.78 11.12 -0.01
N GLU A 89 -7.16 10.02 0.61
CA GLU A 89 -7.93 9.96 1.87
C GLU A 89 -7.14 10.66 2.98
N LEU A 90 -5.89 10.27 3.21
CA LEU A 90 -4.98 10.96 4.16
C LEU A 90 -4.84 12.46 3.92
N ARG A 91 -4.96 12.90 2.66
CA ARG A 91 -4.90 14.32 2.30
C ARG A 91 -6.22 15.03 2.61
N GLN A 92 -7.36 14.35 2.45
CA GLN A 92 -8.68 14.86 2.80
C GLN A 92 -8.82 14.97 4.33
N ASP A 93 -8.48 13.92 5.09
CA ASP A 93 -8.53 13.93 6.56
C ASP A 93 -7.67 15.04 7.16
N ARG A 94 -6.55 15.36 6.51
CA ARG A 94 -5.67 16.46 6.92
C ARG A 94 -6.27 17.83 6.60
N ARG A 95 -7.06 17.95 5.53
CA ARG A 95 -7.76 19.20 5.16
C ARG A 95 -8.94 19.44 6.09
N GLU A 96 -9.76 18.42 6.34
CA GLU A 96 -10.92 18.50 7.22
C GLU A 96 -10.51 18.94 8.63
N ARG A 97 -9.50 18.29 9.23
CA ARG A 97 -8.96 18.71 10.53
C ARG A 97 -8.30 20.09 10.55
N ARG A 98 -7.95 20.67 9.40
CA ARG A 98 -7.51 22.06 9.32
C ARG A 98 -8.68 23.04 9.28
N HIS A 99 -9.82 22.62 8.74
CA HIS A 99 -11.03 23.42 8.65
C HIS A 99 -11.88 23.37 9.92
N ASP A 100 -11.81 22.29 10.70
CA ASP A 100 -12.42 22.18 12.03
C ASP A 100 -11.70 23.02 13.12
N ARG A 101 -10.73 23.83 12.72
CA ARG A 101 -9.82 24.56 13.62
C ARG A 101 -10.12 26.06 13.65
#